data_AF-A0AAW7NZW4-F1
#
_entry.id   AF-A0AAW7NZW4-F1
#
_cell.length_a   1.000
_cell.length_b   1.000
_cell.length_c   1.000
_cell.angle_alpha   90.00
_cell.angle_beta   90.00
_cell.angle_gamma   90.00
#
_symmetry.space_group_name_H-M   'P 1'
#
loop_
_entity.id
_entity.type
_entity.pdbx_description
1 polymer ?
#
loop_
_entity_poly.entity_id
_entity_poly.type
_entity_poly.pdbx_seq_one_letter_code
_entity_poly.pdbx_strand_id
1 'polypeptide(L)'
;MENKLLLTGVDFDGVSPLSLKELKTNLESISDEKKCILLIAEILKKGDFSVKPLLIELMNQTKDESVLNLCIRLFCSVCTNEDLGDVSNLRCLSDASEFAIFTFITGAVDTMSYEVVPYLLALWDEWEDSDSDIEYAIKDALDDYFYDQKLSMDEATKEEVEELWSLVSEQKEPDTYYYKGSPVFPGMFAKEIMTSLYTGIQVEGKFHKYLQSVLLSTFTGKRVPVKVNETISRKDIDNMIDYIEDVSKRDWVEGRKYFYGSEIK
;
A
#
# COMPACT_ATOMS: atom_id res chain seq x y z
N MET A 1 -0.69 -7.43 -25.01
CA MET A 1 -0.74 -5.97 -24.93
C MET A 1 0.18 -5.56 -23.79
N GLU A 2 1.16 -4.68 -24.03
CA GLU A 2 1.94 -4.12 -22.92
C GLU A 2 0.99 -3.27 -22.06
N ASN A 3 0.59 -3.77 -20.89
CA ASN A 3 -0.08 -2.94 -19.87
C ASN A 3 0.93 -1.87 -19.45
N LYS A 4 0.79 -0.67 -20.02
CA LYS A 4 1.65 0.50 -19.72
C LYS A 4 1.26 1.06 -18.36
N LEU A 5 1.70 0.39 -17.29
CA LEU A 5 1.63 0.90 -15.93
C LEU A 5 2.17 2.34 -15.86
N LEU A 6 1.39 3.24 -15.25
CA LEU A 6 1.85 4.57 -14.88
C LEU A 6 2.60 4.47 -13.55
N LEU A 7 3.79 5.08 -13.46
CA LEU A 7 4.73 4.96 -12.33
C LEU A 7 5.07 3.49 -12.01
N THR A 8 5.99 2.93 -12.80
CA THR A 8 6.53 1.58 -12.63
C THR A 8 7.59 1.57 -11.54
N GLY A 9 7.20 1.34 -10.29
CA GLY A 9 8.13 1.43 -9.17
C GLY A 9 7.60 0.83 -7.88
N VAL A 10 8.58 0.45 -7.04
CA VAL A 10 8.43 0.06 -5.63
C VAL A 10 7.87 1.23 -4.80
N ASP A 11 8.00 2.46 -5.30
CA ASP A 11 7.49 3.70 -4.73
C ASP A 11 6.92 4.60 -5.84
N PHE A 12 6.28 5.71 -5.46
CA PHE A 12 5.77 6.75 -6.38
C PHE A 12 6.84 7.73 -6.91
N ASP A 13 8.11 7.31 -6.99
CA ASP A 13 9.29 8.12 -7.34
C ASP A 13 9.55 9.35 -6.44
N GLY A 14 10.70 10.00 -6.64
CA GLY A 14 11.08 11.20 -5.88
C GLY A 14 10.05 12.33 -5.95
N VAL A 15 10.07 13.24 -4.96
CA VAL A 15 9.19 14.41 -4.92
C VAL A 15 9.59 15.44 -5.98
N SER A 16 8.63 15.92 -6.78
CA SER A 16 8.84 16.97 -7.76
C SER A 16 9.41 18.26 -7.14
N PRO A 17 10.33 18.95 -7.84
CA PRO A 17 10.87 20.24 -7.38
C PRO A 17 9.85 21.39 -7.47
N LEU A 18 8.74 21.20 -8.20
CA LEU A 18 7.68 22.20 -8.31
C LEU A 18 7.09 22.53 -6.94
N SER A 19 6.68 23.78 -6.74
CA SER A 19 5.96 24.19 -5.53
C SER A 19 4.54 23.62 -5.53
N LEU A 20 3.96 23.46 -4.33
CA LEU A 20 2.57 23.03 -4.17
C LEU A 20 1.59 23.95 -4.91
N LYS A 21 1.87 25.27 -4.93
CA LYS A 21 1.07 26.25 -5.66
C LYS A 21 1.09 25.99 -7.16
N GLU A 22 2.27 25.75 -7.74
CA GLU A 22 2.40 25.45 -9.18
C GLU A 22 1.67 24.14 -9.54
N LEU A 23 1.79 23.10 -8.71
CA LEU A 23 1.10 21.84 -8.92
C LEU A 23 -0.42 22.01 -8.92
N LYS A 24 -0.98 22.76 -7.97
CA LYS A 24 -2.43 23.05 -7.90
C LYS A 24 -2.92 23.87 -9.09
N THR A 25 -2.18 24.90 -9.49
CA THR A 25 -2.52 25.68 -10.69
C THR A 25 -2.51 24.82 -11.96
N ASN A 26 -1.55 23.90 -12.08
CA ASN A 26 -1.53 22.97 -13.22
C ASN A 26 -2.75 22.02 -13.19
N LEU A 27 -3.13 21.53 -12.01
CA LEU A 27 -4.27 20.65 -11.81
C LEU A 27 -5.60 21.29 -12.22
N GLU A 28 -5.78 22.60 -11.98
CA GLU A 28 -7.01 23.33 -12.39
C GLU A 28 -7.20 23.39 -13.91
N SER A 29 -6.13 23.25 -14.68
CA SER A 29 -6.14 23.40 -16.14
C SER A 29 -6.04 22.08 -16.91
N ILE A 30 -5.92 20.95 -16.19
CA ILE A 30 -5.64 19.66 -16.81
C ILE A 30 -6.92 18.96 -17.27
N SER A 31 -6.92 18.46 -18.50
CA SER A 31 -8.02 17.67 -19.06
C SER A 31 -7.61 16.21 -19.36
N ASP A 32 -6.32 15.91 -19.29
CA ASP A 32 -5.78 14.58 -19.56
C ASP A 32 -5.68 13.80 -18.25
N GLU A 33 -6.39 12.67 -18.16
CA GLU A 33 -6.47 11.85 -16.94
C GLU A 33 -5.10 11.35 -16.47
N LYS A 34 -4.19 11.00 -17.40
CA LYS A 34 -2.84 10.52 -17.06
C LYS A 34 -2.01 11.60 -16.40
N LYS A 35 -2.04 12.82 -16.94
CA LYS A 35 -1.40 13.98 -16.30
C LYS A 35 -2.09 14.36 -15.00
N CYS A 36 -3.42 14.24 -14.93
CA CYS A 36 -4.19 14.51 -13.71
C CYS A 36 -3.72 13.61 -12.55
N ILE A 37 -3.69 12.29 -12.74
CA ILE A 37 -3.28 11.36 -11.69
C ILE A 37 -1.82 11.56 -11.27
N LEU A 38 -0.92 11.90 -12.20
CA LEU A 38 0.47 12.22 -11.88
C LEU A 38 0.58 13.51 -11.04
N LEU A 39 -0.21 14.53 -11.34
CA LEU A 39 -0.24 15.76 -10.54
C LEU A 39 -0.82 15.51 -9.14
N ILE A 40 -1.89 14.71 -9.03
CA ILE A 40 -2.45 14.27 -7.75
C ILE A 40 -1.37 13.58 -6.92
N ALA A 41 -0.63 12.63 -7.50
CA ALA A 41 0.46 11.94 -6.82
C ALA A 41 1.51 12.92 -6.27
N GLU A 42 1.95 13.89 -7.07
CA GLU A 42 2.92 14.91 -6.64
C GLU A 42 2.41 15.80 -5.49
N ILE A 43 1.12 16.14 -5.50
CA ILE A 43 0.50 16.95 -4.45
C ILE A 43 0.40 16.15 -3.15
N LEU A 44 -0.03 14.89 -3.22
CA LEU A 44 -0.05 13.96 -2.08
C LEU A 44 1.35 13.76 -1.49
N LYS A 45 2.37 13.61 -2.35
CA LYS A 45 3.78 13.49 -1.91
C LYS A 45 4.30 14.70 -1.14
N LYS A 46 3.65 15.87 -1.28
CA LYS A 46 3.95 17.08 -0.50
C LYS A 46 3.13 17.20 0.79
N GLY A 47 2.38 16.17 1.15
CA GLY A 47 1.55 16.14 2.36
C GLY A 47 0.24 16.89 2.24
N ASP A 48 -0.18 17.25 1.02
CA ASP A 48 -1.46 17.90 0.80
C ASP A 48 -2.52 16.89 0.38
N PHE A 49 -3.22 16.36 1.37
CA PHE A 49 -4.28 15.37 1.20
C PHE A 49 -5.63 15.99 0.77
N SER A 50 -5.70 17.30 0.53
CA SER A 50 -6.95 17.95 0.09
C SER A 50 -7.40 17.51 -1.30
N VAL A 51 -6.54 16.79 -2.05
CA VAL A 51 -6.84 16.26 -3.39
C VAL A 51 -7.42 14.84 -3.37
N LYS A 52 -7.57 14.19 -2.20
CA LYS A 52 -8.20 12.86 -2.08
C LYS A 52 -9.58 12.76 -2.76
N PRO A 53 -10.49 13.74 -2.64
CA PRO A 53 -11.78 13.66 -3.34
C PRO A 53 -11.64 13.57 -4.86
N LEU A 54 -10.67 14.27 -5.45
CA LEU A 54 -10.41 14.21 -6.89
C LEU A 54 -9.80 12.86 -7.30
N LEU A 55 -8.94 12.28 -6.46
CA LEU A 55 -8.42 10.92 -6.65
C LEU A 55 -9.56 9.91 -6.69
N ILE A 56 -10.47 9.96 -5.71
CA ILE A 56 -11.62 9.06 -5.60
C ILE A 56 -12.56 9.25 -6.79
N GLU A 57 -12.83 10.49 -7.20
CA GLU A 57 -13.64 10.78 -8.38
C GLU A 57 -13.04 10.15 -9.65
N LEU A 58 -11.75 10.40 -9.90
CA LEU A 58 -11.05 9.85 -11.06
C LEU A 58 -11.04 8.32 -11.04
N MET A 59 -10.79 7.71 -9.87
CA MET A 59 -10.81 6.26 -9.66
C MET A 59 -12.16 5.64 -10.06
N ASN A 60 -13.26 6.27 -9.69
CA ASN A 60 -14.61 5.74 -9.95
C ASN A 60 -15.17 6.07 -11.34
N GLN A 61 -14.53 6.96 -12.10
CA GLN A 61 -15.03 7.41 -13.40
C GLN A 61 -14.17 6.97 -14.60
N THR A 62 -12.86 6.84 -14.41
CA THR A 62 -11.93 6.57 -15.52
C THR A 62 -12.26 5.25 -16.22
N LYS A 63 -12.03 5.22 -17.54
CA LYS A 63 -12.06 4.02 -18.36
C LYS A 63 -10.67 3.61 -18.84
N ASP A 64 -9.62 4.38 -18.50
CA ASP A 64 -8.25 4.02 -18.78
C ASP A 64 -7.72 3.12 -17.65
N GLU A 65 -7.50 1.84 -17.96
CA GLU A 65 -7.03 0.86 -16.99
C GLU A 65 -5.70 1.26 -16.34
N SER A 66 -4.81 1.95 -17.06
CA SER A 66 -3.53 2.40 -16.48
C SER A 66 -3.72 3.53 -15.46
N VAL A 67 -4.72 4.39 -15.67
CA VAL A 67 -5.13 5.42 -14.70
C VAL A 67 -5.79 4.78 -13.50
N LEU A 68 -6.75 3.86 -13.71
CA LEU A 68 -7.45 3.16 -12.63
C LEU A 68 -6.47 2.46 -11.68
N ASN A 69 -5.51 1.72 -12.23
CA ASN A 69 -4.53 1.00 -11.41
C ASN A 69 -3.65 1.93 -10.57
N LEU A 70 -3.26 3.09 -11.11
CA LEU A 70 -2.52 4.07 -10.32
C LEU A 70 -3.41 4.74 -9.27
N CYS A 71 -4.68 5.00 -9.59
CA CYS A 71 -5.64 5.51 -8.63
C CYS A 71 -5.81 4.57 -7.44
N ILE A 72 -6.00 3.27 -7.70
CA ILE A 72 -6.14 2.24 -6.66
C ILE A 72 -4.90 2.19 -5.78
N ARG A 73 -3.71 2.11 -6.37
CA ARG A 73 -2.44 2.08 -5.61
C ARG A 73 -2.25 3.32 -4.73
N LEU A 74 -2.53 4.51 -5.29
CA LEU A 74 -2.47 5.76 -4.52
C LEU A 74 -3.50 5.78 -3.41
N PHE A 75 -4.76 5.42 -3.70
CA PHE A 75 -5.84 5.37 -2.72
C PHE A 75 -5.45 4.47 -1.56
N CYS A 76 -5.02 3.23 -1.81
CA CYS A 76 -4.59 2.33 -0.73
C CYS A 76 -3.43 2.92 0.10
N SER A 77 -2.51 3.65 -0.54
CA SER A 77 -1.39 4.31 0.16
C SER A 77 -1.80 5.53 0.99
N VAL A 78 -2.89 6.24 0.64
CA VAL A 78 -3.28 7.51 1.30
C VAL A 78 -4.66 7.52 1.95
N CYS A 79 -5.42 6.43 1.87
CA CYS A 79 -6.73 6.32 2.49
C CYS A 79 -6.61 6.33 4.01
N THR A 80 -7.64 6.91 4.64
CA THR A 80 -7.93 6.81 6.06
C THR A 80 -8.92 5.68 6.34
N ASN A 81 -9.12 5.35 7.62
CA ASN A 81 -10.17 4.44 8.05
C ASN A 81 -11.56 4.96 7.63
N GLU A 82 -11.80 6.28 7.71
CA GLU A 82 -13.05 6.90 7.23
C GLU A 82 -13.23 6.76 5.71
N ASP A 83 -12.15 6.95 4.93
CA ASP A 83 -12.20 6.79 3.47
C ASP A 83 -12.56 5.36 3.06
N LEU A 84 -12.13 4.35 3.84
CA LEU A 84 -12.49 2.94 3.62
C LEU A 84 -13.89 2.61 4.15
N GLY A 85 -14.36 3.26 5.22
CA GLY A 85 -15.71 3.06 5.74
C GLY A 85 -16.81 3.54 4.79
N ASP A 86 -16.50 4.49 3.90
CA ASP A 86 -17.43 4.93 2.85
C ASP A 86 -17.34 4.06 1.59
N VAL A 87 -18.25 3.10 1.49
CA VAL A 87 -18.40 2.18 0.34
C VAL A 87 -18.54 2.91 -1.01
N SER A 88 -18.96 4.18 -1.03
CA SER A 88 -19.06 4.95 -2.26
C SER A 88 -17.71 5.32 -2.86
N ASN A 89 -16.63 5.28 -2.06
CA ASN A 89 -15.28 5.56 -2.52
C ASN A 89 -14.69 4.43 -3.38
N LEU A 90 -15.18 3.20 -3.23
CA LEU A 90 -14.65 2.00 -3.90
C LEU A 90 -15.62 1.38 -4.92
N ARG A 91 -16.56 2.18 -5.47
CA ARG A 91 -17.50 1.71 -6.51
C ARG A 91 -16.80 1.16 -7.75
N CYS A 92 -15.58 1.58 -8.03
CA CYS A 92 -14.80 1.05 -9.14
C CYS A 92 -14.61 -0.48 -9.08
N LEU A 93 -14.66 -1.08 -7.89
CA LEU A 93 -14.45 -2.52 -7.72
C LEU A 93 -15.60 -3.37 -8.29
N SER A 94 -16.83 -2.87 -8.35
CA SER A 94 -17.98 -3.68 -8.79
C SER A 94 -17.93 -4.10 -10.26
N ASP A 95 -17.23 -3.32 -11.11
CA ASP A 95 -17.11 -3.56 -12.55
C ASP A 95 -15.64 -3.53 -13.00
N ALA A 96 -14.69 -3.71 -12.07
CA ALA A 96 -13.27 -3.67 -12.36
C ALA A 96 -12.82 -4.92 -13.15
N SER A 97 -11.76 -4.76 -13.95
CA SER A 97 -11.09 -5.91 -14.56
C SER A 97 -10.37 -6.74 -13.50
N GLU A 98 -10.13 -8.03 -13.79
CA GLU A 98 -9.31 -8.91 -12.96
C GLU A 98 -7.98 -8.25 -12.55
N PHE A 99 -7.34 -7.52 -13.46
CA PHE A 99 -6.10 -6.81 -13.20
C PHE A 99 -6.25 -5.66 -12.19
N ALA A 100 -7.35 -4.90 -12.26
CA ALA A 100 -7.65 -3.84 -11.30
C ALA A 100 -8.04 -4.41 -9.92
N ILE A 101 -8.78 -5.52 -9.89
CA ILE A 101 -9.10 -6.27 -8.66
C ILE A 101 -7.81 -6.78 -8.00
N PHE A 102 -6.94 -7.42 -8.77
CA PHE A 102 -5.63 -7.88 -8.28
C PHE A 102 -4.78 -6.71 -7.75
N THR A 103 -4.83 -5.55 -8.42
CA THR A 103 -4.14 -4.34 -7.96
C THR A 103 -4.71 -3.82 -6.64
N PHE A 104 -6.02 -3.89 -6.43
CA PHE A 104 -6.64 -3.53 -5.16
C PHE A 104 -6.23 -4.48 -4.04
N ILE A 105 -6.31 -5.79 -4.28
CA ILE A 105 -5.97 -6.84 -3.30
C ILE A 105 -4.51 -6.69 -2.86
N THR A 106 -3.58 -6.58 -3.81
CA THR A 106 -2.15 -6.38 -3.50
C THR A 106 -1.88 -5.04 -2.80
N GLY A 107 -2.67 -4.01 -3.09
CA GLY A 107 -2.63 -2.73 -2.38
C GLY A 107 -3.33 -2.74 -1.02
N ALA A 108 -4.16 -3.75 -0.71
CA ALA A 108 -4.96 -3.75 0.52
C ALA A 108 -4.07 -3.72 1.76
N VAL A 109 -2.90 -4.37 1.74
CA VAL A 109 -1.92 -4.34 2.83
C VAL A 109 -1.35 -2.93 3.07
N ASP A 110 -1.19 -2.13 2.02
CA ASP A 110 -0.72 -0.74 2.12
C ASP A 110 -1.74 0.14 2.85
N THR A 111 -3.02 -0.28 2.93
CA THR A 111 -4.03 0.45 3.69
C THR A 111 -3.73 0.43 5.18
N MET A 112 -3.18 -0.68 5.69
CA MET A 112 -2.92 -0.94 7.11
C MET A 112 -4.17 -0.76 7.98
N SER A 113 -5.34 -0.92 7.38
CA SER A 113 -6.62 -0.66 8.00
C SER A 113 -7.48 -1.90 7.94
N TYR A 114 -8.02 -2.29 9.08
CA TYR A 114 -8.97 -3.39 9.15
C TYR A 114 -10.29 -3.07 8.42
N GLU A 115 -10.58 -1.81 8.12
CA GLU A 115 -11.73 -1.41 7.30
C GLU A 115 -11.64 -1.92 5.85
N VAL A 116 -10.47 -2.41 5.40
CA VAL A 116 -10.34 -3.06 4.08
C VAL A 116 -10.87 -4.50 4.08
N VAL A 117 -10.92 -5.18 5.24
CA VAL A 117 -11.24 -6.61 5.34
C VAL A 117 -12.62 -6.95 4.78
N PRO A 118 -13.69 -6.17 5.04
CA PRO A 118 -15.00 -6.42 4.42
C PRO A 118 -14.97 -6.42 2.88
N TYR A 119 -14.13 -5.59 2.26
CA TYR A 119 -13.97 -5.57 0.81
C TYR A 119 -13.26 -6.82 0.30
N LEU A 120 -12.23 -7.29 1.00
CA LEU A 120 -11.52 -8.52 0.67
C LEU A 120 -12.45 -9.75 0.77
N LEU A 121 -13.29 -9.80 1.80
CA LEU A 121 -14.28 -10.86 1.98
C LEU A 121 -15.36 -10.84 0.90
N ALA A 122 -15.87 -9.65 0.54
CA ALA A 122 -16.83 -9.52 -0.56
C ALA A 122 -16.23 -9.93 -1.92
N LEU A 123 -14.97 -9.58 -2.18
CA LEU A 123 -14.26 -10.04 -3.37
C LEU A 123 -14.00 -11.54 -3.33
N TRP A 124 -13.82 -12.13 -2.15
CA TRP A 124 -13.68 -13.58 -2.03
C TRP A 124 -14.95 -14.28 -2.54
N ASP A 125 -16.14 -13.84 -2.12
CA ASP A 125 -17.42 -14.39 -2.60
C ASP A 125 -17.56 -14.34 -4.12
N GLU A 126 -17.06 -13.28 -4.75
CA GLU A 126 -17.18 -13.10 -6.20
C GLU A 126 -16.20 -13.97 -7.00
N TRP A 127 -15.06 -14.35 -6.41
CA TRP A 127 -13.92 -14.91 -7.15
C TRP A 127 -13.47 -16.31 -6.69
N GLU A 128 -14.00 -16.89 -5.60
CA GLU A 128 -13.62 -18.23 -5.09
C GLU A 128 -13.73 -19.36 -6.12
N ASP A 129 -14.75 -19.32 -6.98
CA ASP A 129 -14.99 -20.36 -7.99
C ASP A 129 -14.46 -19.98 -9.39
N SER A 130 -13.61 -18.96 -9.47
CA SER A 130 -13.02 -18.52 -10.74
C SER A 130 -11.75 -19.30 -11.08
N ASP A 131 -11.44 -19.46 -12.37
CA ASP A 131 -10.15 -20.02 -12.84
C ASP A 131 -8.98 -19.02 -12.68
N SER A 132 -9.04 -18.09 -11.70
CA SER A 132 -8.07 -17.01 -11.51
C SER A 132 -7.27 -17.15 -10.22
N ASP A 133 -6.10 -16.50 -10.15
CA ASP A 133 -5.27 -16.47 -8.95
C ASP A 133 -5.77 -15.47 -7.87
N ILE A 134 -6.96 -14.87 -8.05
CA ILE A 134 -7.49 -13.84 -7.16
C ILE A 134 -7.77 -14.39 -5.75
N GLU A 135 -8.36 -15.58 -5.63
CA GLU A 135 -8.63 -16.17 -4.31
C GLU A 135 -7.34 -16.31 -3.48
N TYR A 136 -6.27 -16.81 -4.11
CA TYR A 136 -4.96 -16.92 -3.48
C TYR A 136 -4.39 -15.54 -3.08
N ALA A 137 -4.54 -14.53 -3.94
CA ALA A 137 -4.12 -13.18 -3.62
C ALA A 137 -4.90 -12.57 -2.44
N ILE A 138 -6.21 -12.86 -2.35
CA ILE A 138 -7.06 -12.40 -1.24
C ILE A 138 -6.60 -13.05 0.07
N LYS A 139 -6.38 -14.38 0.07
CA LYS A 139 -5.87 -15.12 1.22
C LYS A 139 -4.50 -14.59 1.68
N ASP A 140 -3.58 -14.34 0.75
CA ASP A 140 -2.26 -13.76 1.04
C ASP A 140 -2.40 -12.36 1.68
N ALA A 141 -3.29 -11.51 1.16
CA ALA A 141 -3.54 -10.20 1.75
C ALA A 141 -4.14 -10.29 3.17
N LEU A 142 -5.06 -11.24 3.41
CA LEU A 142 -5.69 -11.46 4.72
C LEU A 142 -4.71 -12.03 5.75
N ASP A 143 -3.68 -12.78 5.33
CA ASP A 143 -2.64 -13.31 6.23
C ASP A 143 -1.93 -12.18 6.97
N ASP A 144 -1.67 -11.04 6.32
CA ASP A 144 -1.05 -9.87 6.96
C ASP A 144 -1.95 -9.24 8.05
N TYR A 145 -3.27 -9.37 7.95
CA TYR A 145 -4.23 -8.85 8.93
C TYR A 145 -4.45 -9.79 10.11
N PHE A 146 -4.36 -11.10 9.88
CA PHE A 146 -4.58 -12.15 10.88
C PHE A 146 -3.31 -12.89 11.30
N TYR A 147 -2.14 -12.32 10.97
CA TYR A 147 -0.82 -12.88 11.20
C TYR A 147 -0.59 -13.41 12.63
N ASP A 148 -1.15 -12.75 13.63
CA ASP A 148 -1.00 -13.10 15.05
C ASP A 148 -2.01 -14.16 15.55
N GLN A 149 -3.03 -14.48 14.76
CA GLN A 149 -4.14 -15.35 15.13
C GLN A 149 -3.87 -16.84 14.89
N LYS A 150 -2.70 -17.20 14.33
CA LYS A 150 -2.29 -18.59 14.03
C LYS A 150 -3.27 -19.38 13.15
N LEU A 151 -4.15 -18.70 12.43
CA LEU A 151 -5.01 -19.30 11.42
C LEU A 151 -4.20 -19.41 10.13
N SER A 152 -4.16 -20.60 9.53
CA SER A 152 -3.50 -20.81 8.24
C SER A 152 -4.44 -20.37 7.12
N MET A 153 -4.18 -19.23 6.48
CA MET A 153 -5.05 -18.73 5.39
C MET A 153 -5.15 -19.69 4.20
N ASP A 154 -4.12 -20.51 3.97
CA ASP A 154 -4.11 -21.54 2.92
C ASP A 154 -5.18 -22.63 3.15
N GLU A 155 -5.52 -22.90 4.41
CA GLU A 155 -6.44 -23.97 4.81
C GLU A 155 -7.78 -23.45 5.33
N ALA A 156 -7.86 -22.15 5.65
CA ALA A 156 -9.05 -21.54 6.23
C ALA A 156 -10.19 -21.41 5.23
N THR A 157 -11.42 -21.65 5.70
CA THR A 157 -12.63 -21.31 4.94
C THR A 157 -12.98 -19.83 5.13
N LYS A 158 -13.77 -19.28 4.22
CA LYS A 158 -14.22 -17.89 4.31
C LYS A 158 -15.01 -17.64 5.60
N GLU A 159 -15.87 -18.56 5.99
CA GLU A 159 -16.67 -18.44 7.22
C GLU A 159 -15.78 -18.37 8.48
N GLU A 160 -14.71 -19.16 8.54
CA GLU A 160 -13.75 -19.10 9.65
C GLU A 160 -13.06 -17.73 9.72
N VAL A 161 -12.74 -17.12 8.58
CA VAL A 161 -12.15 -15.78 8.51
C VAL A 161 -13.16 -14.69 8.88
N GLU A 162 -14.43 -14.83 8.47
CA GLU A 162 -15.51 -13.89 8.86
C GLU A 162 -15.79 -13.91 10.37
N GLU A 163 -15.81 -15.09 10.97
CA GLU A 163 -15.92 -15.25 12.42
C GLU A 163 -14.73 -14.61 13.13
N LEU A 164 -13.51 -14.84 12.64
CA LEU A 164 -12.31 -14.22 13.18
C LEU A 164 -12.32 -12.69 13.05
N TRP A 165 -12.73 -12.17 11.90
CA TRP A 165 -12.90 -10.75 11.65
C TRP A 165 -13.86 -10.11 12.66
N SER A 166 -15.00 -10.75 12.90
CA SER A 166 -16.00 -10.27 13.87
C SER A 166 -15.43 -10.17 15.28
N LEU A 167 -14.51 -11.06 15.66
CA LEU A 167 -13.84 -11.04 16.98
C LEU A 167 -12.71 -10.01 17.08
N VAL A 168 -11.94 -9.84 16.00
CA VAL A 168 -10.75 -8.99 15.98
C VAL A 168 -11.12 -7.52 15.82
N SER A 169 -12.10 -7.20 14.97
CA SER A 169 -12.54 -5.83 14.66
C SER A 169 -12.93 -5.04 15.90
N GLU A 170 -13.66 -5.66 16.84
CA GLU A 170 -14.10 -5.02 18.10
C GLU A 170 -12.94 -4.63 19.04
N GLN A 171 -11.74 -5.19 18.83
CA GLN A 171 -10.57 -4.97 19.69
C GLN A 171 -9.62 -3.90 19.13
N LYS A 172 -9.89 -3.39 17.93
CA LYS A 172 -9.01 -2.41 17.27
C LYS A 172 -9.45 -0.99 17.58
N GLU A 173 -8.46 -0.11 17.70
CA GLU A 173 -8.67 1.30 17.99
C GLU A 173 -9.04 2.04 16.69
N PRO A 174 -10.15 2.80 16.65
CA PRO A 174 -10.69 3.39 15.41
C PRO A 174 -9.73 4.28 14.61
N ASP A 175 -8.78 4.95 15.27
CA ASP A 175 -7.84 5.88 14.63
C ASP A 175 -6.41 5.30 14.48
N THR A 176 -6.28 3.98 14.61
CA THR A 176 -5.00 3.27 14.57
C THR A 176 -4.87 2.42 13.32
N TYR A 177 -3.67 2.43 12.74
CA TYR A 177 -3.28 1.56 11.63
C TYR A 177 -2.40 0.42 12.14
N TYR A 178 -2.51 -0.74 11.50
CA TYR A 178 -1.90 -1.98 11.95
C TYR A 178 -1.08 -2.65 10.85
N TYR A 179 0.04 -3.25 11.25
CA TYR A 179 0.85 -4.13 10.41
C TYR A 179 1.09 -5.43 11.18
N LYS A 180 0.66 -6.57 10.63
CA LYS A 180 0.78 -7.89 11.26
C LYS A 180 0.24 -7.92 12.70
N GLY A 181 -0.98 -7.41 12.86
CA GLY A 181 -1.72 -7.36 14.13
C GLY A 181 -1.30 -6.27 15.12
N SER A 182 -0.13 -5.64 14.94
CA SER A 182 0.40 -4.61 15.85
C SER A 182 0.24 -3.19 15.29
N PRO A 183 0.06 -2.15 16.12
CA PRO A 183 0.08 -0.76 15.67
C PRO A 183 1.33 -0.47 14.82
N VAL A 184 1.12 0.10 13.64
CA VAL A 184 2.20 0.23 12.67
C VAL A 184 3.27 1.22 13.12
N PHE A 185 4.53 0.87 12.85
CA PHE A 185 5.67 1.77 13.06
C PHE A 185 6.74 1.50 11.98
N PRO A 186 7.37 2.53 11.37
CA PRO A 186 8.36 2.36 10.30
C PRO A 186 9.54 1.44 10.68
N GLY A 187 9.90 1.43 11.97
CA GLY A 187 10.92 0.54 12.51
C GLY A 187 10.61 -0.95 12.32
N MET A 188 9.35 -1.34 12.16
CA MET A 188 8.94 -2.72 11.88
C MET A 188 9.43 -3.16 10.49
N PHE A 189 9.20 -2.34 9.47
CA PHE A 189 9.67 -2.61 8.10
C PHE A 189 11.19 -2.64 8.04
N ALA A 190 11.84 -1.66 8.67
CA ALA A 190 13.30 -1.58 8.75
C ALA A 190 13.89 -2.84 9.41
N LYS A 191 13.28 -3.30 10.52
CA LYS A 191 13.69 -4.52 11.21
C LYS A 191 13.58 -5.75 10.30
N GLU A 192 12.44 -5.94 9.63
CA GLU A 192 12.26 -7.07 8.72
C GLU A 192 13.23 -7.06 7.54
N ILE A 193 13.50 -5.89 6.97
CA ILE A 193 14.51 -5.71 5.91
C ILE A 193 15.89 -6.10 6.44
N MET A 194 16.32 -5.53 7.57
CA MET A 194 17.64 -5.80 8.15
C MET A 194 17.82 -7.27 8.51
N THR A 195 16.80 -7.92 9.10
CA THR A 195 16.82 -9.35 9.37
C THR A 195 17.05 -10.14 8.07
N SER A 196 16.31 -9.83 7.00
CA SER A 196 16.48 -10.50 5.71
C SER A 196 17.86 -10.26 5.09
N LEU A 197 18.44 -9.06 5.24
CA LEU A 197 19.78 -8.76 4.71
C LEU A 197 20.86 -9.57 5.43
N TYR A 198 20.81 -9.62 6.76
CA TYR A 198 21.78 -10.41 7.54
C TYR A 198 21.67 -11.91 7.27
N THR A 199 20.46 -12.46 7.19
CA THR A 199 20.26 -13.87 6.83
C THR A 199 20.73 -14.14 5.40
N GLY A 200 20.41 -13.25 4.46
CA GLY A 200 20.78 -13.41 3.05
C GLY A 200 22.29 -13.45 2.82
N ILE A 201 23.08 -12.64 3.54
CA ILE A 201 24.55 -12.71 3.48
C ILE A 201 25.07 -14.08 3.95
N GLN A 202 24.46 -14.67 4.98
CA GLN A 202 24.93 -15.95 5.54
C GLN A 202 24.71 -17.13 4.59
N VAL A 203 23.70 -17.05 3.71
CA VAL A 203 23.32 -18.14 2.80
C VAL A 203 23.64 -17.84 1.33
N GLU A 204 24.42 -16.79 1.04
CA GLU A 204 24.65 -16.26 -0.32
C GLU A 204 23.35 -16.05 -1.12
N GLY A 205 22.27 -15.70 -0.41
CA GLY A 205 20.92 -15.59 -0.93
C GLY A 205 20.62 -14.23 -1.55
N LYS A 206 19.49 -14.18 -2.26
CA LYS A 206 18.91 -12.94 -2.79
C LYS A 206 18.02 -12.26 -1.74
N PHE A 207 17.89 -10.95 -1.85
CA PHE A 207 16.98 -10.17 -1.01
C PHE A 207 15.53 -10.28 -1.51
N HIS A 208 14.59 -10.72 -0.68
CA HIS A 208 13.20 -11.00 -1.07
C HIS A 208 12.14 -10.19 -0.30
N LYS A 209 12.50 -9.05 0.30
CA LYS A 209 11.56 -8.19 1.06
C LYS A 209 11.01 -7.05 0.20
N TYR A 210 10.20 -7.39 -0.80
CA TYR A 210 9.57 -6.42 -1.70
C TYR A 210 8.61 -5.50 -0.95
N LEU A 211 7.57 -6.06 -0.32
CA LEU A 211 6.53 -5.31 0.38
C LEU A 211 7.11 -4.36 1.45
N GLN A 212 7.99 -4.85 2.32
CA GLN A 212 8.57 -4.02 3.39
C GLN A 212 9.40 -2.85 2.82
N SER A 213 10.06 -3.07 1.68
CA SER A 213 10.80 -1.99 0.99
C SER A 213 9.87 -0.95 0.36
N VAL A 214 8.73 -1.39 -0.20
CA VAL A 214 7.64 -0.51 -0.68
C VAL A 214 7.12 0.34 0.47
N LEU A 215 6.66 -0.30 1.54
CA LEU A 215 6.04 0.36 2.69
C LEU A 215 6.98 1.41 3.30
N LEU A 216 8.24 1.04 3.53
CA LEU A 216 9.21 1.97 4.11
C LEU A 216 9.55 3.13 3.16
N SER A 217 9.64 2.88 1.85
CA SER A 217 9.89 3.93 0.86
C SER A 217 8.69 4.89 0.77
N THR A 218 7.47 4.37 0.77
CA THR A 218 6.22 5.14 0.73
C THR A 218 6.04 5.96 2.00
N PHE A 219 6.32 5.41 3.19
CA PHE A 219 6.24 6.15 4.45
C PHE A 219 7.23 7.32 4.49
N THR A 220 8.46 7.10 4.06
CA THR A 220 9.55 8.06 4.23
C THR A 220 9.66 9.06 3.07
N GLY A 221 9.17 8.68 1.89
CA GLY A 221 9.41 9.37 0.62
C GLY A 221 10.84 9.20 0.12
N LYS A 222 11.58 8.23 0.66
CA LYS A 222 12.97 7.92 0.31
C LYS A 222 13.07 6.46 -0.08
N ARG A 223 13.53 6.20 -1.30
CA ARG A 223 13.74 4.85 -1.79
C ARG A 223 14.70 4.08 -0.89
N VAL A 224 14.28 2.90 -0.43
CA VAL A 224 15.14 1.95 0.30
C VAL A 224 16.36 1.62 -0.58
N PRO A 225 17.60 1.70 -0.03
CA PRO A 225 18.83 1.64 -0.82
C PRO A 225 19.27 0.22 -1.16
N VAL A 226 18.32 -0.71 -1.29
CA VAL A 226 18.58 -2.13 -1.50
C VAL A 226 17.64 -2.67 -2.56
N LYS A 227 18.17 -3.45 -3.49
CA LYS A 227 17.40 -3.98 -4.61
C LYS A 227 16.92 -5.39 -4.34
N VAL A 228 15.63 -5.60 -4.60
CA VAL A 228 14.99 -6.91 -4.52
C VAL A 228 15.55 -7.83 -5.61
N ASN A 229 15.71 -9.11 -5.27
CA ASN A 229 16.22 -10.18 -6.13
C ASN A 229 17.69 -10.06 -6.57
N GLU A 230 18.47 -9.16 -5.97
CA GLU A 230 19.92 -9.05 -6.16
C GLU A 230 20.70 -9.70 -4.99
N THR A 231 21.95 -10.09 -5.27
CA THR A 231 22.88 -10.63 -4.26
C THR A 231 23.27 -9.53 -3.28
N ILE A 232 23.16 -9.84 -1.99
CA ILE A 232 23.42 -8.87 -0.93
C ILE A 232 24.92 -8.75 -0.68
N SER A 233 25.40 -7.50 -0.62
CA SER A 233 26.76 -7.16 -0.22
C SER A 233 26.78 -6.49 1.15
N ARG A 234 27.96 -6.44 1.78
CA ARG A 234 28.14 -5.67 3.03
C ARG A 234 27.82 -4.18 2.85
N LYS A 235 28.08 -3.63 1.66
CA LYS A 235 27.75 -2.24 1.33
C LYS A 235 26.25 -1.97 1.39
N ASP A 236 25.42 -2.96 1.04
CA ASP A 236 23.96 -2.81 1.10
C ASP A 236 23.46 -2.71 2.54
N ILE A 237 24.11 -3.43 3.47
CA ILE A 237 23.84 -3.30 4.91
C ILE A 237 24.27 -1.91 5.40
N ASP A 238 25.47 -1.46 5.06
CA ASP A 238 25.97 -0.14 5.48
C ASP A 238 25.03 0.98 4.97
N ASN A 239 24.62 0.91 3.70
CA ASN A 239 23.64 1.86 3.13
C ASN A 239 22.30 1.82 3.86
N MET A 240 21.82 0.63 4.25
CA MET A 240 20.56 0.49 4.98
C MET A 240 20.68 1.04 6.41
N ILE A 241 21.82 0.90 7.07
CA ILE A 241 22.08 1.53 8.38
C ILE A 241 22.01 3.04 8.26
N ASP A 242 22.73 3.64 7.30
CA ASP A 242 22.70 5.08 7.05
C ASP A 242 21.27 5.59 6.76
N TYR A 243 20.51 4.81 5.98
CA TYR A 243 19.10 5.09 5.69
C TYR A 243 18.24 5.07 6.95
N ILE A 244 18.37 4.05 7.80
CA ILE A 244 17.60 3.92 9.05
C ILE A 244 17.95 5.06 10.02
N GLU A 245 19.24 5.40 10.15
CA GLU A 245 19.68 6.53 10.98
C GLU A 245 19.03 7.83 10.53
N ASP A 246 18.95 8.09 9.23
CA ASP A 246 18.28 9.26 8.70
C ASP A 246 16.76 9.24 8.92
N VAL A 247 16.10 8.09 8.68
CA VAL A 247 14.66 7.91 8.93
C VAL A 247 14.32 8.11 10.40
N SER A 248 15.16 7.62 11.32
CA SER A 248 14.93 7.70 12.78
C SER A 248 14.96 9.12 13.35
N LYS A 249 15.48 10.11 12.59
CA LYS A 249 15.51 11.53 13.01
C LYS A 249 14.13 12.20 12.95
N ARG A 250 13.13 11.56 12.36
CA ARG A 250 11.75 12.07 12.28
C ARG A 250 10.91 11.55 13.45
N ASP A 251 9.94 12.35 13.85
CA ASP A 251 8.99 12.01 14.92
C ASP A 251 7.87 11.11 14.39
N TRP A 252 8.15 9.82 14.29
CA TRP A 252 7.16 8.80 13.95
C TRP A 252 6.31 8.46 15.16
N VAL A 253 5.00 8.40 14.97
CA VAL A 253 4.03 8.01 16.00
C VAL A 253 3.52 6.62 15.68
N GLU A 254 3.59 5.73 16.66
CA GLU A 254 3.06 4.37 16.56
C GLU A 254 1.55 4.41 16.29
N GLY A 255 1.10 3.52 15.39
CA GLY A 255 -0.29 3.46 14.99
C GLY A 255 -0.72 4.53 13.99
N ARG A 256 0.18 5.40 13.52
CA ARG A 256 -0.10 6.40 12.47
C ARG A 256 0.46 5.98 11.12
N LYS A 257 -0.28 6.31 10.06
CA LYS A 257 0.10 6.05 8.67
C LYS A 257 0.69 7.31 8.04
N TYR A 258 1.71 7.12 7.20
CA TYR A 258 2.43 8.21 6.58
C TYR A 258 2.56 8.01 5.07
N PHE A 259 2.57 9.11 4.34
CA PHE A 259 2.89 9.17 2.93
C PHE A 259 3.93 10.25 2.69
N TYR A 260 5.10 9.85 2.20
CA TYR A 260 6.22 10.73 1.89
C TYR A 260 6.66 11.64 3.05
N GLY A 261 6.61 11.09 4.26
CA GLY A 261 6.95 11.77 5.51
C GLY A 261 5.84 12.62 6.11
N SER A 262 4.67 12.67 5.48
CA SER A 262 3.50 13.40 5.98
C SER A 262 2.51 12.41 6.58
N GLU A 263 2.07 12.67 7.80
CA GLU A 263 0.99 11.90 8.45
C GLU A 263 -0.31 12.07 7.65
N ILE A 264 -0.95 10.95 7.31
CA ILE A 264 -2.26 10.94 6.66
C ILE A 264 -3.32 11.29 7.71
N LYS A 265 -4.17 12.26 7.37
CA LYS A 265 -5.24 12.77 8.22
C LYS A 265 -6.56 12.77 7.48
#